data_AF-S4P715-F1
#
_entry.id   AF-S4P715-F1
#
_cell.length_a   1.000
_cell.length_b   1.000
_cell.length_c   1.000
_cell.angle_alpha   90.00
_cell.angle_beta   90.00
_cell.angle_gamma   90.00
#
_symmetry.space_group_name_H-M   'P 1'
#
loop_
_entity.id
_entity.type
_entity.pdbx_description
1 polymer ?
#
loop_
_entity_poly.entity_id
_entity_poly.type
_entity_poly.pdbx_seq_one_letter_code
_entity_poly.pdbx_strand_id
1 'polypeptide(L)'
;PHVQPKRGPYLYNEPKKNNILFTPTQVEAIRSGMQPGLTLVVGPPGTGKTDVAVQIISNLYHNFPWQRTLVVTHSNQALNQLFEKVAELD
;
A
#
# COMPACT_ATOMS: atom_id res chain seq x y z
N PRO A 1 -2.83 -8.55 19.89
CA PRO A 1 -3.09 -7.33 19.09
C PRO A 1 -2.27 -6.15 19.63
N HIS A 2 -1.51 -5.47 18.76
CA HIS A 2 -0.74 -4.28 19.13
C HIS A 2 -1.61 -3.02 18.99
N VAL A 3 -1.53 -2.10 19.96
CA VAL A 3 -2.27 -0.82 19.93
C VAL A 3 -1.36 0.26 19.36
N GLN A 4 -1.78 0.92 18.29
CA GLN A 4 -1.03 2.04 17.71
C GLN A 4 -0.95 3.20 18.71
N PRO A 5 0.22 3.84 18.88
CA PRO A 5 0.36 5.00 19.75
C PRO A 5 -0.52 6.16 19.25
N LYS A 6 -1.19 6.86 20.17
CA LYS A 6 -2.02 8.02 19.83
C LYS A 6 -1.15 9.14 19.27
N ARG A 7 -1.57 9.73 18.13
CA ARG A 7 -0.93 10.90 17.52
C ARG A 7 -1.47 12.22 18.08
N GLY A 8 -1.43 12.36 19.41
CA GLY A 8 -1.93 13.53 20.12
C GLY A 8 -3.42 13.45 20.51
N PRO A 9 -4.02 14.56 20.97
CA PRO A 9 -5.35 14.57 21.59
C PRO A 9 -6.51 14.67 20.58
N TYR A 10 -6.23 15.00 19.32
CA TYR A 10 -7.26 15.26 18.32
C TYR A 10 -7.56 14.02 17.47
N LEU A 11 -8.85 13.68 17.32
CA LEU A 11 -9.30 12.50 16.57
C LEU A 11 -8.90 12.54 15.08
N TYR A 12 -8.83 13.73 14.46
CA TYR A 12 -8.41 13.86 13.06
C TYR A 12 -6.92 13.58 12.82
N ASN A 13 -6.11 13.42 13.88
CA ASN A 13 -4.73 12.98 13.77
C ASN A 13 -4.60 11.45 13.66
N GLU A 14 -5.70 10.70 13.80
CA GLU A 14 -5.66 9.26 13.60
C GLU A 14 -5.32 8.93 12.14
N PRO A 15 -4.44 7.95 11.91
CA PRO A 15 -4.00 7.59 10.57
C PRO A 15 -5.18 7.07 9.74
N LYS A 16 -5.25 7.48 8.47
CA LYS A 16 -6.24 6.94 7.53
C LYS A 16 -5.97 5.45 7.31
N LYS A 17 -7.01 4.62 7.46
CA LYS A 17 -6.92 3.17 7.28
C LYS A 17 -7.40 2.78 5.89
N ASN A 18 -6.81 1.71 5.36
CA ASN A 18 -7.35 1.10 4.16
C ASN A 18 -8.69 0.43 4.47
N ASN A 19 -9.73 0.78 3.69
CA ASN A 19 -11.08 0.22 3.80
C ASN A 19 -11.32 -0.94 2.81
N ILE A 20 -10.34 -1.26 1.96
CA ILE A 20 -10.44 -2.33 0.97
C ILE A 20 -10.30 -3.68 1.65
N LEU A 21 -11.31 -4.53 1.42
CA LEU A 21 -11.26 -5.94 1.80
C LEU A 21 -10.53 -6.73 0.72
N PHE A 22 -9.25 -6.97 0.94
CA PHE A 22 -8.43 -7.76 0.02
C PHE A 22 -8.83 -9.24 0.01
N THR A 23 -8.84 -9.84 -1.17
CA THR A 23 -9.02 -11.29 -1.31
C THR A 23 -7.79 -12.04 -0.79
N PRO A 24 -7.91 -13.34 -0.44
CA PRO A 24 -6.75 -14.12 0.01
C PRO A 24 -5.55 -14.07 -0.96
N THR A 25 -5.81 -14.09 -2.27
CA THR A 25 -4.76 -13.98 -3.30
C THR A 25 -4.08 -12.62 -3.30
N GLN A 26 -4.84 -11.53 -3.08
CA GLN A 26 -4.29 -10.18 -2.96
C GLN A 26 -3.48 -10.04 -1.66
N VAL A 27 -3.96 -10.61 -0.56
CA VAL A 27 -3.21 -10.65 0.71
C VAL A 27 -1.88 -11.38 0.53
N GLU A 28 -1.85 -12.50 -0.19
CA GLU A 28 -0.60 -13.21 -0.48
C GLU A 28 0.34 -12.39 -1.37
N ALA A 29 -0.19 -11.66 -2.36
CA ALA A 29 0.61 -10.74 -3.17
C ALA A 29 1.23 -9.61 -2.31
N ILE A 30 0.45 -9.03 -1.38
CA ILE A 30 0.94 -8.01 -0.44
C ILE A 30 2.02 -8.61 0.49
N ARG A 31 1.76 -9.80 1.04
CA ARG A 31 2.70 -10.51 1.93
C ARG A 31 4.02 -10.79 1.22
N SER A 32 3.95 -11.31 0.00
CA SER A 32 5.13 -11.58 -0.84
C SER A 32 5.90 -10.29 -1.13
N GLY A 33 5.21 -9.21 -1.53
CA GLY A 33 5.84 -7.93 -1.86
C GLY A 33 6.49 -7.19 -0.69
N MET A 34 6.18 -7.57 0.56
CA MET A 34 6.86 -7.07 1.76
C MET A 34 8.15 -7.84 2.10
N GLN A 35 8.36 -9.03 1.53
CA GLN A 35 9.55 -9.83 1.78
C GLN A 35 10.65 -9.49 0.78
N PRO A 36 11.93 -9.64 1.15
CA PRO A 36 13.03 -9.58 0.19
C PRO A 36 12.85 -10.63 -0.91
N GLY A 37 13.13 -10.25 -2.16
CA GLY A 37 13.06 -11.15 -3.31
C GLY A 37 12.29 -10.55 -4.48
N LEU A 38 11.85 -11.42 -5.39
CA LEU A 38 11.05 -11.04 -6.56
C LEU A 38 9.60 -11.47 -6.35
N THR A 39 8.69 -10.50 -6.38
CA THR A 39 7.24 -10.73 -6.38
C THR A 39 6.67 -10.32 -7.73
N LEU A 40 6.08 -11.28 -8.46
CA LEU A 40 5.38 -11.03 -9.72
C LEU A 40 3.88 -11.22 -9.50
N VAL A 41 3.11 -10.16 -9.71
CA VAL A 41 1.64 -10.18 -9.59
C VAL A 41 1.01 -10.06 -10.97
N VAL A 42 0.29 -11.10 -11.39
CA VAL A 42 -0.46 -11.13 -12.64
C VAL A 42 -1.95 -11.14 -12.32
N GLY A 43 -2.71 -10.25 -12.96
CA GLY A 43 -4.15 -10.18 -12.75
C GLY A 43 -4.87 -9.59 -13.98
N PRO A 44 -6.04 -10.14 -14.39
CA PRO A 44 -6.89 -9.55 -15.43
C PRO A 44 -7.20 -8.06 -15.22
N PRO A 45 -7.68 -7.34 -16.26
CA PRO A 45 -8.23 -6.00 -16.09
C PRO A 45 -9.28 -5.96 -14.98
N GLY A 46 -9.26 -4.91 -14.14
CA GLY A 46 -10.24 -4.73 -13.06
C GLY A 46 -10.00 -5.51 -11.76
N THR A 47 -8.90 -6.27 -11.63
CA THR A 47 -8.61 -7.11 -10.43
C THR A 47 -7.94 -6.38 -9.25
N GLY A 48 -7.92 -5.05 -9.24
CA GLY A 48 -7.38 -4.28 -8.11
C GLY A 48 -5.85 -4.32 -7.97
N LYS A 49 -5.10 -4.51 -9.07
CA LYS A 49 -3.62 -4.49 -9.05
C LYS A 49 -3.06 -3.20 -8.44
N THR A 50 -3.69 -2.07 -8.75
CA THR A 50 -3.31 -0.76 -8.20
C THR A 50 -3.47 -0.74 -6.68
N ASP A 51 -4.57 -1.27 -6.16
CA ASP A 51 -4.82 -1.31 -4.70
C ASP A 51 -3.81 -2.20 -3.97
N VAL A 52 -3.42 -3.33 -4.57
CA VAL A 52 -2.35 -4.20 -4.06
C VAL A 52 -1.01 -3.45 -4.02
N ALA A 53 -0.64 -2.77 -5.11
CA ALA A 53 0.61 -2.02 -5.19
C ALA A 53 0.65 -0.88 -4.16
N VAL A 54 -0.44 -0.13 -4.03
CA VAL A 54 -0.58 0.94 -3.04
C VAL A 54 -0.44 0.39 -1.61
N GLN A 55 -1.06 -0.75 -1.30
CA GLN A 55 -0.92 -1.35 0.03
C GLN A 55 0.50 -1.82 0.33
N ILE A 56 1.22 -2.37 -0.67
CA ILE A 56 2.63 -2.73 -0.52
C ILE A 56 3.46 -1.48 -0.22
N ILE A 57 3.28 -0.41 -0.98
CA ILE A 57 4.00 0.87 -0.78
C ILE A 57 3.73 1.43 0.62
N SER A 58 2.46 1.48 1.04
CA SER A 58 2.07 1.94 2.38
C SER A 58 2.70 1.08 3.48
N ASN A 59 2.73 -0.25 3.30
CA ASN A 59 3.36 -1.15 4.27
C ASN A 59 4.88 -0.94 4.33
N LEU A 60 5.56 -0.80 3.19
CA LEU A 60 7.01 -0.57 3.14
C LEU A 60 7.38 0.76 3.82
N TYR A 61 6.62 1.82 3.55
CA TYR A 61 6.79 3.14 4.18
C TYR A 61 6.73 3.07 5.70
N HIS A 62 5.72 2.38 6.25
CA HIS A 62 5.53 2.27 7.70
C HIS A 62 6.49 1.30 8.40
N ASN A 63 6.83 0.17 7.76
CA ASN A 63 7.66 -0.87 8.39
C ASN A 63 9.16 -0.59 8.24
N PHE A 64 9.57 0.14 7.19
CA PHE A 64 10.97 0.40 6.88
C PHE A 64 11.22 1.89 6.60
N PRO A 65 11.03 2.78 7.60
CA PRO A 65 11.08 4.24 7.40
C PRO A 65 12.46 4.76 6.92
N TRP A 66 13.51 3.96 7.05
CA TRP A 66 14.86 4.27 6.60
C TRP A 66 15.13 3.90 5.13
N GLN A 67 14.23 3.13 4.51
CA GLN A 67 14.35 2.70 3.12
C GLN A 67 13.62 3.68 2.19
N ARG A 68 13.99 3.65 0.91
CA ARG A 68 13.32 4.42 -0.14
C ARG A 68 12.75 3.47 -1.19
N THR A 69 11.48 3.63 -1.50
CA THR A 69 10.79 2.85 -2.53
C THR A 69 10.77 3.61 -3.84
N LEU A 70 11.29 3.01 -4.92
CA LEU A 70 11.20 3.55 -6.27
C LEU A 70 9.99 2.95 -6.99
N VAL A 71 9.11 3.81 -7.51
CA VAL A 71 7.94 3.41 -8.31
C VAL A 71 8.17 3.79 -9.77
N VAL A 72 8.03 2.84 -10.68
CA VAL A 72 8.17 3.04 -12.12
C VAL A 72 6.92 2.53 -12.82
N THR A 73 6.38 3.30 -13.75
CA THR A 73 5.22 2.89 -14.56
C THR A 73 5.42 3.35 -16.01
N HIS A 74 4.63 2.80 -16.92
CA HIS A 74 4.69 3.16 -18.35
C HIS A 74 3.97 4.49 -18.67
N SER A 75 3.14 5.03 -17.77
CA SER A 75 2.38 6.25 -18.07
C SER A 75 2.15 7.13 -16.83
N ASN A 76 2.10 8.44 -17.05
CA ASN A 76 1.77 9.40 -15.99
C ASN A 76 0.38 9.16 -15.40
N GLN A 77 -0.57 8.66 -16.19
CA GLN A 77 -1.89 8.31 -15.68
C GLN A 77 -1.84 7.21 -14.62
N ALA A 78 -0.98 6.20 -14.80
CA ALA A 78 -0.78 5.15 -13.80
C ALA A 78 -0.10 5.71 -12.53
N LEU A 79 0.85 6.63 -12.68
CA LEU A 79 1.44 7.33 -11.54
C LEU A 79 0.39 8.12 -10.75
N ASN A 80 -0.46 8.89 -11.43
CA ASN A 80 -1.49 9.69 -10.77
C ASN A 80 -2.45 8.81 -9.96
N GLN A 81 -2.92 7.70 -10.54
CA GLN A 81 -3.80 6.75 -9.84
C GLN A 81 -3.15 6.14 -8.60
N LEU A 82 -1.84 5.87 -8.66
CA LEU A 82 -1.10 5.38 -7.50
C LEU A 82 -0.99 6.47 -6.42
N PHE A 83 -0.57 7.68 -6.79
CA PHE A 83 -0.37 8.77 -5.83
C PHE A 83 -1.67 9.27 -5.20
N GLU A 84 -2.77 9.33 -5.94
CA GLU A 84 -4.09 9.67 -5.41
C GLU A 84 -4.46 8.70 -4.27
N LYS A 85 -4.31 7.39 -4.51
CA LYS A 85 -4.62 6.35 -3.52
C LYS A 85 -3.61 6.29 -2.36
N VAL A 86 -2.33 6.59 -2.61
CA VAL A 86 -1.34 6.70 -1.52
C VAL A 86 -1.66 7.91 -0.64
N ALA A 87 -2.05 9.06 -1.19
CA ALA A 87 -2.43 10.23 -0.39
C ALA A 87 -3.70 9.99 0.48
N GLU A 88 -4.52 9.02 0.11
CA GLU A 88 -5.65 8.54 0.91
C GLU A 88 -5.23 7.59 2.04
N LEU A 89 -4.01 7.04 1.99
CA LEU A 89 -3.47 6.10 2.96
C LEU A 89 -2.24 6.72 3.61
N ASP A 90 -2.50 7.34 4.77
CA ASP A 90 -1.57 8.01 5.68
C ASP A 90 -0.08 8.05 5.27
#